data_AF-X0QEI2-F1
#
_entry.id   AF-X0QEI2-F1
#
_cell.length_a   1.000
_cell.length_b   1.000
_cell.length_c   1.000
_cell.angle_alpha   90.00
_cell.angle_beta   90.00
_cell.angle_gamma   90.00
#
_symmetry.space_group_name_H-M   'P 1'
#
loop_
_entity.id
_entity.type
_entity.pdbx_description
1 polymer ?
#
loop_
_entity_poly.entity_id
_entity_poly.type
_entity_poly.pdbx_seq_one_letter_code
_entity_poly.pdbx_strand_id
1 'polypeptide(L)'
;PRHLETLDDGSWLAQIIPTSGKNRQQRTPLTVRVIDYTLDDGRETPEQYRLLTTILDPSDAPAEDLALAYAQRWEIENTFDELKTHQRGPRAVLRSKSPPLVQQEIWGHLCCHYAIRTLMRDAATAGGHDPDRMSFVAALRITRRSLSHSSFSPS
;
A
#
# COMPACT_ATOMS: atom_id res chain seq x y z
N PRO A 1 24.79 -0.72 -4.06
CA PRO A 1 24.65 -0.98 -5.52
C PRO A 1 25.89 -0.47 -6.28
N ARG A 2 26.52 -1.34 -7.09
CA ARG A 2 27.60 -0.96 -8.01
C ARG A 2 26.98 -0.62 -9.37
N HIS A 3 27.18 0.60 -9.87
CA HIS A 3 26.69 1.03 -11.18
C HIS A 3 27.27 0.15 -12.30
N LEU A 4 26.44 -0.13 -13.30
CA LEU A 4 26.79 -0.87 -14.53
C LEU A 4 26.57 -0.01 -15.77
N GLU A 5 25.39 0.58 -15.92
CA GLU A 5 24.96 1.30 -17.12
C GLU A 5 23.85 2.30 -16.77
N THR A 6 23.79 3.44 -17.46
CA THR A 6 22.67 4.38 -17.38
C THR A 6 21.78 4.19 -18.61
N LEU A 7 20.47 4.14 -18.39
CA LEU A 7 19.46 3.88 -19.41
C LEU A 7 18.83 5.19 -19.91
N ASP A 8 18.12 5.13 -21.03
CA ASP A 8 17.59 6.30 -21.75
C ASP A 8 16.55 7.11 -20.95
N ASP A 9 15.87 6.50 -19.99
CA ASP A 9 14.89 7.15 -19.12
C ASP A 9 15.52 7.75 -17.84
N GLY A 10 16.85 7.80 -17.77
CA GLY A 10 17.61 8.35 -16.64
C GLY A 10 17.77 7.39 -15.45
N SER A 11 17.13 6.22 -15.48
CA SER A 11 17.40 5.16 -14.52
C SER A 11 18.72 4.44 -14.83
N TRP A 12 19.20 3.57 -13.95
CA TRP A 12 20.49 2.92 -14.14
C TRP A 12 20.53 1.48 -13.63
N LEU A 13 21.22 0.60 -14.37
CA LEU A 13 21.49 -0.77 -13.96
C LEU A 13 22.59 -0.79 -12.91
N ALA A 14 22.40 -1.64 -11.90
CA ALA A 14 23.33 -1.83 -10.82
C ALA A 14 23.43 -3.29 -10.41
N GLN A 15 24.58 -3.65 -9.85
CA GLN A 15 24.78 -4.94 -9.22
C GLN A 15 24.73 -4.82 -7.70
N ILE A 16 23.91 -5.64 -7.06
CA ILE A 16 23.90 -5.84 -5.61
C ILE A 16 24.76 -7.06 -5.31
N ILE A 17 25.90 -6.81 -4.64
CA ILE A 17 26.85 -7.85 -4.24
C ILE A 17 26.71 -8.05 -2.72
N PRO A 18 26.48 -9.29 -2.24
CA PRO A 18 26.44 -9.57 -0.81
C PRO A 18 27.76 -9.24 -0.11
N THR A 19 27.71 -8.27 0.81
CA THR A 19 28.89 -7.83 1.59
C THR A 19 29.07 -8.61 2.89
N SER A 20 28.03 -9.31 3.36
CA SER A 20 28.04 -10.08 4.61
C SER A 20 27.24 -11.40 4.49
N GLY A 21 27.43 -12.30 5.48
CA GLY A 21 26.70 -13.57 5.59
C GLY A 21 27.52 -14.84 5.23
N LYS A 22 27.06 -16.00 5.71
CA LYS A 22 27.62 -17.30 5.36
C LYS A 22 27.51 -17.53 3.84
N ASN A 23 28.54 -18.13 3.23
CA ASN A 23 28.64 -18.41 1.79
C ASN A 23 28.53 -17.16 0.88
N ARG A 24 28.89 -15.95 1.34
CA ARG A 24 28.79 -14.73 0.49
C ARG A 24 29.56 -14.84 -0.83
N GLN A 25 30.68 -15.56 -0.82
CA GLN A 25 31.52 -15.76 -2.01
C GLN A 25 30.85 -16.66 -3.07
N GLN A 26 29.85 -17.46 -2.68
CA GLN A 26 29.11 -18.35 -3.58
C GLN A 26 27.79 -17.74 -4.05
N ARG A 27 27.40 -16.57 -3.53
CA ARG A 27 26.14 -15.92 -3.92
C ARG A 27 26.33 -15.14 -5.20
N THR A 28 25.52 -15.47 -6.21
CA THR A 28 25.46 -14.74 -7.47
C THR A 28 25.02 -13.30 -7.21
N PRO A 29 25.76 -12.30 -7.72
CA PRO A 29 25.32 -10.92 -7.65
C PRO A 29 23.97 -10.72 -8.35
N LEU A 30 23.10 -9.89 -7.78
CA LEU A 30 21.79 -9.58 -8.36
C LEU A 30 21.88 -8.29 -9.18
N THR A 31 21.51 -8.36 -10.46
CA THR A 31 21.32 -7.17 -11.28
C THR A 31 19.94 -6.58 -10.99
N VAL A 32 19.92 -5.27 -10.75
CA VAL A 32 18.71 -4.48 -10.49
C VAL A 32 18.78 -3.21 -11.31
N ARG A 33 17.62 -2.59 -11.56
CA ARG A 33 17.52 -1.22 -12.04
C ARG A 33 17.21 -0.31 -10.87
N VAL A 34 17.86 0.84 -10.85
CA VAL A 34 17.76 1.86 -9.81
C VAL A 34 17.14 3.11 -10.41
N ILE A 35 16.12 3.64 -9.73
CA ILE A 35 15.39 4.83 -10.13
C ILE A 35 15.49 5.82 -8.97
N ASP A 36 16.11 6.96 -9.21
CA ASP A 36 16.21 8.08 -8.26
C ASP A 36 15.17 9.13 -8.65
N TYR A 37 14.31 9.53 -7.72
CA TYR A 37 13.19 10.43 -8.00
C TYR A 37 12.83 11.28 -6.79
N THR A 38 12.10 12.36 -7.02
CA THR A 38 11.50 13.20 -5.97
C THR A 38 9.99 13.14 -6.09
N LEU A 39 9.29 13.12 -4.95
CA LEU A 39 7.84 13.25 -4.93
C LEU A 39 7.48 14.64 -4.39
N ASP A 40 6.48 15.27 -5.00
CA ASP A 40 5.80 16.40 -4.40
C ASP A 40 4.69 15.87 -3.49
N ASP A 41 5.04 15.61 -2.23
CA ASP A 41 4.13 15.10 -1.20
C ASP A 41 3.64 16.20 -0.25
N GLY A 42 3.81 17.48 -0.63
CA GLY A 42 3.39 18.64 0.15
C GLY A 42 4.33 19.00 1.32
N ARG A 43 5.49 18.36 1.46
CA ARG A 43 6.53 18.76 2.42
C ARG A 43 7.29 19.99 1.94
N GLU A 44 7.72 20.84 2.88
CA GLU A 44 8.51 22.05 2.59
C GLU A 44 9.89 21.76 1.98
N THR A 45 10.47 20.59 2.28
CA THR A 45 11.77 20.16 1.75
C THR A 45 11.58 18.91 0.90
N PRO A 46 11.87 18.95 -0.42
CA PRO A 46 11.81 17.78 -1.27
C PRO A 46 12.75 16.69 -0.77
N GLU A 47 12.22 15.50 -0.53
CA GLU A 47 13.00 14.32 -0.19
C GLU A 47 13.35 13.55 -1.48
N GLN A 48 14.58 13.05 -1.55
CA GLN A 48 15.00 12.18 -2.65
C GLN A 48 14.75 10.72 -2.29
N TYR A 49 14.04 10.02 -3.16
CA TYR A 49 13.71 8.61 -3.04
C TYR A 49 14.51 7.78 -4.04
N ARG A 50 14.78 6.54 -3.63
CA ARG A 50 15.43 5.53 -4.47
C ARG A 50 14.62 4.26 -4.51
N LEU A 51 14.14 3.89 -5.70
CA LEU A 51 13.47 2.63 -5.99
C LEU A 51 14.47 1.65 -6.63
N LEU A 52 14.46 0.39 -6.18
CA LEU A 52 15.18 -0.70 -6.80
C LEU A 52 14.16 -1.72 -7.33
N THR A 53 14.31 -2.10 -8.59
CA THR A 53 13.41 -3.06 -9.25
C THR A 53 14.19 -4.12 -10.01
N THR A 54 13.58 -5.29 -10.18
CA THR A 54 14.07 -6.37 -11.06
C THR A 54 13.52 -6.27 -12.48
N ILE A 55 12.67 -5.28 -12.77
CA ILE A 55 12.25 -4.95 -14.14
C ILE A 55 13.36 -4.10 -14.77
N LEU A 56 14.20 -4.73 -15.59
CA LEU A 56 15.44 -4.12 -16.07
C LEU A 56 15.24 -3.24 -17.31
N ASP A 57 14.24 -3.54 -18.12
CA ASP A 57 13.97 -2.84 -19.39
C ASP A 57 13.03 -1.63 -19.16
N PRO A 58 13.44 -0.40 -19.54
CA PRO A 58 12.58 0.78 -19.50
C PRO A 58 11.32 0.67 -20.36
N SER A 59 11.36 -0.11 -21.45
CA SER A 59 10.21 -0.31 -22.33
C SER A 59 9.11 -1.18 -21.70
N ASP A 60 9.48 -2.09 -20.79
CA ASP A 60 8.53 -2.88 -20.00
C ASP A 60 7.89 -2.05 -18.88
N ALA A 61 8.66 -1.15 -18.27
CA ALA A 61 8.19 -0.27 -17.21
C ALA A 61 9.02 1.02 -17.13
N PRO A 62 8.49 2.16 -17.58
CA PRO A 62 9.18 3.45 -17.49
C PRO A 62 9.49 3.86 -16.05
N ALA A 63 10.58 4.59 -15.85
CA ALA A 63 11.00 5.02 -14.51
C ALA A 63 9.92 5.86 -13.78
N GLU A 64 9.25 6.74 -14.51
CA GLU A 64 8.18 7.60 -13.99
C GLU A 64 6.98 6.78 -13.51
N ASP A 65 6.50 5.84 -14.33
CA ASP A 65 5.38 4.96 -13.98
C ASP A 65 5.69 4.10 -12.75
N LEU A 66 6.92 3.58 -12.66
CA LEU A 66 7.38 2.83 -11.49
C LEU A 66 7.47 3.70 -10.24
N ALA A 67 7.94 4.95 -10.37
CA ALA A 67 8.00 5.89 -9.26
C ALA A 67 6.59 6.23 -8.75
N LEU A 68 5.64 6.52 -9.65
CA LEU A 68 4.25 6.80 -9.31
C LEU A 68 3.55 5.59 -8.69
N ALA A 69 3.70 4.40 -9.26
CA ALA A 69 3.14 3.16 -8.71
C ALA A 69 3.73 2.83 -7.32
N TYR A 70 5.02 3.09 -7.12
CA TYR A 70 5.64 2.89 -5.82
C TYR A 70 5.22 3.95 -4.79
N ALA A 71 4.95 5.18 -5.22
CA ALA A 71 4.33 6.19 -4.37
C ALA A 71 2.92 5.75 -3.93
N GLN A 72 2.10 5.23 -4.83
CA GLN A 72 0.79 4.65 -4.49
C GLN A 72 0.89 3.49 -3.49
N ARG A 73 2.02 2.77 -3.45
CA ARG A 73 2.24 1.72 -2.43
C ARG A 73 2.24 2.28 -1.01
N TRP A 74 2.61 3.54 -0.79
CA TRP A 74 2.55 4.16 0.54
C TRP A 74 1.12 4.27 1.09
N GLU A 75 0.11 4.21 0.23
CA GLU A 75 -1.30 4.11 0.65
C GLU A 75 -1.58 2.85 1.50
N ILE A 76 -0.68 1.85 1.48
CA ILE A 76 -0.77 0.72 2.40
C ILE A 76 -0.66 1.13 3.86
N GLU A 77 0.08 2.21 4.17
CA GLU A 77 0.18 2.74 5.53
C GLU A 77 -1.16 3.31 5.98
N ASN A 78 -1.82 4.08 5.11
CA ASN A 78 -3.19 4.56 5.33
C ASN A 78 -4.15 3.38 5.53
N THR A 79 -4.03 2.32 4.72
CA THR A 79 -4.83 1.10 4.88
C THR A 79 -4.61 0.43 6.24
N PHE A 80 -3.37 0.38 6.72
CA PHE A 80 -3.07 -0.17 8.05
C PHE A 80 -3.65 0.70 9.17
N ASP A 81 -3.59 2.03 9.05
CA ASP A 81 -4.19 2.93 10.03
C ASP A 81 -5.72 2.79 10.06
N GLU A 82 -6.36 2.71 8.89
CA GLU A 82 -7.80 2.46 8.76
C GLU A 82 -8.23 1.19 9.47
N LEU A 83 -7.52 0.08 9.25
CA LEU A 83 -7.80 -1.20 9.89
C LEU A 83 -7.55 -1.16 11.40
N LYS A 84 -6.38 -0.66 11.81
CA LYS A 84 -5.88 -0.78 13.18
C LYS A 84 -6.47 0.27 14.12
N THR A 85 -6.71 1.47 13.64
CA THR A 85 -7.08 2.63 14.44
C THR A 85 -8.57 2.93 14.29
N HIS A 86 -9.06 3.00 13.05
CA HIS A 86 -10.39 3.55 12.77
C HIS A 86 -11.51 2.49 12.74
N GLN A 87 -11.33 1.42 11.96
CA GLN A 87 -12.33 0.38 11.78
C GLN A 87 -12.49 -0.46 13.05
N ARG A 88 -11.38 -0.97 13.59
CA ARG A 88 -11.42 -1.71 14.87
C ARG A 88 -11.84 -0.80 16.03
N GLY A 89 -11.48 0.48 15.96
CA GLY A 89 -11.70 1.47 17.00
C GLY A 89 -10.55 1.53 18.02
N PRO A 90 -10.36 2.67 18.68
CA PRO A 90 -9.26 2.86 19.63
C PRO A 90 -9.37 1.89 20.80
N ARG A 91 -8.23 1.26 21.16
CA ARG A 91 -8.07 0.32 22.30
C ARG A 91 -8.88 -0.98 22.23
N ALA A 92 -9.61 -1.24 21.14
CA ALA A 92 -10.24 -2.54 20.94
C ALA A 92 -9.16 -3.61 20.72
N VAL A 93 -9.19 -4.67 21.52
CA VAL A 93 -8.42 -5.90 21.31
C VAL A 93 -9.31 -6.95 20.65
N LEU A 94 -8.70 -7.86 19.89
CA LEU A 94 -9.41 -9.02 19.36
C LEU A 94 -9.98 -9.83 20.54
N ARG A 95 -11.24 -10.24 20.43
CA ARG A 95 -11.98 -10.84 21.56
C ARG A 95 -11.72 -12.34 21.69
N SER A 96 -11.31 -12.96 20.59
CA SER A 96 -11.10 -14.40 20.49
C SER A 96 -9.92 -14.85 21.36
N LYS A 97 -10.08 -15.99 22.06
CA LYS A 97 -9.08 -16.55 22.99
C LYS A 97 -8.33 -17.78 22.45
N SER A 98 -8.51 -18.12 21.17
CA SER A 98 -7.77 -19.21 20.51
C SER A 98 -7.15 -18.72 19.20
N PRO A 99 -5.94 -19.18 18.83
CA PRO A 99 -5.27 -18.73 17.59
C PRO A 99 -6.13 -18.87 16.33
N PRO A 100 -6.87 -19.99 16.10
CA PRO A 100 -7.73 -20.11 14.93
C PRO A 100 -8.86 -19.06 14.87
N LEU A 101 -9.50 -18.77 16.01
CA LEU A 101 -10.59 -17.79 16.06
C LEU A 101 -10.07 -16.35 15.96
N VAL A 102 -8.89 -16.07 16.48
CA VAL A 102 -8.19 -14.79 16.27
C VAL A 102 -7.94 -14.57 14.77
N GLN A 103 -7.47 -15.60 14.05
CA GLN A 103 -7.27 -15.51 12.61
C GLN A 103 -8.59 -15.25 11.87
N GLN A 104 -9.68 -15.92 12.28
CA GLN A 104 -11.01 -15.68 11.73
C GLN A 104 -11.48 -14.23 11.97
N GLU A 105 -11.25 -13.68 13.15
CA GLU A 105 -11.62 -12.29 13.49
C GLU A 105 -10.85 -11.28 12.60
N ILE A 106 -9.56 -11.53 12.34
CA ILE A 106 -8.76 -10.73 11.41
C ILE A 106 -9.35 -10.79 10.00
N TRP A 107 -9.71 -11.98 9.50
CA TRP A 107 -10.38 -12.11 8.21
C TRP A 107 -11.70 -11.33 8.15
N GLY A 108 -12.49 -11.36 9.23
CA GLY A 108 -13.71 -10.54 9.33
C GLY A 108 -13.43 -9.05 9.20
N HIS A 109 -12.37 -8.54 9.83
CA HIS A 109 -11.95 -7.14 9.66
C HIS A 109 -11.52 -6.82 8.23
N LEU A 110 -10.73 -7.68 7.60
CA LEU A 110 -10.29 -7.49 6.21
C LEU A 110 -11.47 -7.49 5.23
N CYS A 111 -12.42 -8.42 5.38
CA CYS A 111 -13.62 -8.47 4.55
C CYS A 111 -14.49 -7.21 4.71
N CYS A 112 -14.69 -6.74 5.95
CA CYS A 112 -15.43 -5.50 6.21
C CYS A 112 -14.73 -4.27 5.60
N HIS A 113 -13.40 -4.19 5.70
CA HIS A 113 -12.61 -3.10 5.10
C HIS A 113 -12.79 -3.09 3.58
N TYR A 114 -12.60 -4.26 2.95
CA TYR A 114 -12.75 -4.45 1.51
C TYR A 114 -14.16 -4.08 1.02
N ALA A 115 -15.20 -4.47 1.74
CA ALA A 115 -16.57 -4.12 1.40
C ALA A 115 -16.80 -2.59 1.45
N ILE A 116 -16.31 -1.91 2.48
CA ILE A 116 -16.41 -0.44 2.60
C ILE A 116 -15.62 0.24 1.50
N ARG A 117 -14.39 -0.21 1.20
CA ARG A 117 -13.56 0.35 0.11
C ARG A 117 -14.20 0.14 -1.27
N THR A 118 -14.87 -0.99 -1.48
CA THR A 118 -15.63 -1.25 -2.71
C THR A 118 -16.81 -0.28 -2.83
N LEU A 119 -17.60 -0.11 -1.76
CA LEU A 119 -18.68 0.86 -1.71
C LEU A 119 -18.19 2.29 -1.97
N MET A 120 -17.04 2.66 -1.39
CA MET A 120 -16.41 3.95 -1.65
C MET A 120 -16.06 4.11 -3.13
N ARG A 121 -15.37 3.14 -3.72
CA ARG A 121 -15.01 3.17 -5.14
C ARG A 121 -16.23 3.32 -6.03
N ASP A 122 -17.30 2.58 -5.76
CA ASP A 122 -18.54 2.63 -6.54
C ASP A 122 -19.22 4.01 -6.41
N ALA A 123 -19.29 4.56 -5.19
CA ALA A 123 -19.87 5.88 -4.95
C ALA A 123 -19.04 7.02 -5.57
N ALA A 124 -17.71 6.94 -5.49
CA ALA A 124 -16.80 7.91 -6.11
C ALA A 124 -16.95 7.88 -7.64
N THR A 125 -16.98 6.67 -8.22
CA THR A 125 -17.18 6.47 -9.67
C THR A 125 -18.53 7.06 -10.12
N ALA A 126 -19.61 6.78 -9.39
CA ALA A 126 -20.93 7.33 -9.69
C ALA A 126 -20.98 8.87 -9.57
N GLY A 127 -20.15 9.45 -8.69
CA GLY A 127 -20.02 10.91 -8.51
C GLY A 127 -18.99 11.59 -9.42
N GLY A 128 -18.26 10.84 -10.25
CA GLY A 128 -17.16 11.40 -11.07
C GLY A 128 -15.96 11.88 -10.24
N HIS A 129 -15.74 11.29 -9.07
CA HIS A 129 -14.61 11.59 -8.19
C HIS A 129 -13.59 10.46 -8.18
N ASP A 130 -12.34 10.83 -7.92
CA ASP A 130 -11.27 9.88 -7.64
C ASP A 130 -11.54 9.14 -6.32
N PRO A 131 -11.62 7.79 -6.31
CA PRO A 131 -11.81 6.98 -5.10
C PRO A 131 -10.80 7.26 -3.99
N ASP A 132 -9.56 7.61 -4.34
CA ASP A 132 -8.48 7.81 -3.37
C ASP A 132 -8.67 9.12 -2.57
N ARG A 133 -9.50 10.03 -3.06
CA ARG A 133 -9.87 11.27 -2.36
C ARG A 133 -10.96 11.09 -1.31
N MET A 134 -11.57 9.90 -1.22
CA MET A 134 -12.67 9.66 -0.30
C MET A 134 -12.18 9.29 1.10
N SER A 135 -12.74 9.94 2.12
CA SER A 135 -12.41 9.63 3.51
C SER A 135 -13.01 8.28 3.95
N PHE A 136 -12.15 7.30 4.23
CA PHE A 136 -12.58 6.01 4.79
C PHE A 136 -13.32 6.16 6.12
N VAL A 137 -12.85 7.06 7.00
CA VAL A 137 -13.49 7.31 8.30
C VAL A 137 -14.91 7.83 8.14
N ALA A 138 -15.15 8.71 7.17
CA ALA A 138 -16.49 9.20 6.86
C ALA A 138 -17.37 8.06 6.32
N ALA A 139 -16.88 7.28 5.36
CA ALA A 139 -17.59 6.14 4.79
C ALA A 139 -17.96 5.11 5.88
N LEU A 140 -17.02 4.75 6.75
CA LEU A 140 -17.25 3.84 7.88
C LEU A 140 -18.36 4.34 8.81
N ARG A 141 -18.38 5.63 9.14
CA ARG A 141 -19.42 6.24 10.00
C ARG A 141 -20.80 6.19 9.33
N ILE A 142 -20.87 6.51 8.04
CA ILE A 142 -22.11 6.47 7.25
C ILE A 142 -22.65 5.03 7.18
N THR A 143 -21.79 4.06 6.84
CA THR A 143 -22.16 2.64 6.76
C THR A 143 -22.67 2.11 8.09
N ARG A 144 -21.98 2.40 9.21
CA ARG A 144 -22.43 2.02 10.56
C ARG A 144 -23.80 2.62 10.90
N ARG A 145 -24.02 3.89 10.57
CA ARG A 145 -25.30 4.56 10.80
C ARG A 145 -26.42 3.90 9.98
N SER A 146 -26.19 3.62 8.70
CA SER A 146 -27.18 2.96 7.84
C SER A 146 -27.62 1.60 8.42
N LEU A 147 -26.67 0.79 8.89
CA LEU A 147 -26.96 -0.51 9.49
C LEU A 147 -27.75 -0.41 10.80
N SER A 148 -27.49 0.62 11.61
CA SER A 148 -28.25 0.86 12.84
C SER A 148 -29.71 1.27 12.59
N HIS A 149 -29.97 1.96 11.48
CA HIS A 149 -31.33 2.35 11.07
C HIS A 149 -32.10 1.21 10.38
N SER A 150 -31.41 0.24 9.77
CA SER A 150 -32.01 -0.95 9.17
C SER A 150 -32.29 -2.09 10.16
N SER A 151 -32.31 -1.80 11.47
CA SER A 151 -32.63 -2.78 12.50
C SER A 151 -34.06 -3.27 12.33
N PHE A 152 -34.23 -4.55 12.02
CA PHE A 152 -35.52 -5.25 11.94
C PHE A 152 -36.40 -4.89 13.15
N SER A 153 -37.67 -4.53 12.89
CA SER A 153 -38.68 -4.48 13.96
C SER A 153 -38.66 -5.82 14.70
N PRO A 154 -38.60 -5.83 16.04
CA PRO A 154 -38.74 -7.07 16.78
C PRO A 154 -40.13 -7.64 16.48
N SER A 155 -40.15 -8.86 15.94
CA SER A 155 -41.35 -9.69 15.79
C SER A 155 -41.86 -10.14 17.15
#